data_AF-A0A924YPT9-F1
#
_entry.id   AF-A0A924YPT9-F1
#
_cell.length_a   1.000
_cell.length_b   1.000
_cell.length_c   1.000
_cell.angle_alpha   90.00
_cell.angle_beta   90.00
_cell.angle_gamma   90.00
#
_symmetry.space_group_name_H-M   'P 1'
#
loop_
_entity.id
_entity.type
_entity.pdbx_description
1 polymer ?
#
loop_
_entity_poly.entity_id
_entity_poly.type
_entity_poly.pdbx_seq_one_letter_code
_entity_poly.pdbx_strand_id
1 'polypeptide(L)'
;YEVVNLLGLTLFEQAKAVRVDGDPERERLLRESAKAFEKTLDIDKENVTAHHNLHQIYEELGDKTKAEFHNAEHLKVKQDDNAQGRAVGLARQKYPAANLAAEAIVIYPLQREGAPGLNAKTAEVQQPNAPTTSSGSE
;
A
#
# COMPACT_ATOMS: atom_id res chain seq x y z
N TYR A 1 5.82 1.99 -22.02
CA TYR A 1 5.48 3.18 -21.22
C TYR A 1 6.63 3.63 -20.31
N GLU A 2 7.54 2.74 -19.87
CA GLU A 2 8.66 3.10 -18.95
C GLU A 2 9.51 4.30 -19.40
N VAL A 3 9.94 4.33 -20.67
CA VAL A 3 10.73 5.44 -21.23
C VAL A 3 9.93 6.76 -21.24
N VAL A 4 8.61 6.69 -21.47
CA VAL A 4 7.72 7.87 -21.50
C VAL A 4 7.47 8.37 -20.07
N ASN A 5 7.33 7.47 -19.09
CA ASN A 5 7.25 7.83 -17.68
C ASN A 5 8.55 8.48 -17.18
N LEU A 6 9.71 7.93 -17.57
CA LEU A 6 11.00 8.52 -17.21
C LEU A 6 11.11 9.95 -17.78
N LEU A 7 10.72 10.15 -19.05
CA LEU A 7 10.68 11.48 -19.64
C LEU A 7 9.75 12.43 -18.87
N GLY A 8 8.53 11.99 -18.55
CA GLY A 8 7.57 12.79 -17.76
C GLY A 8 8.14 13.19 -16.40
N LEU A 9 8.77 12.24 -15.68
CA LEU A 9 9.42 12.48 -14.40
C LEU A 9 10.56 13.50 -14.52
N THR A 10 11.47 13.31 -15.48
CA THR A 10 12.62 14.21 -15.67
C THR A 10 12.17 15.64 -16.01
N LEU A 11 11.13 15.80 -16.84
CA LEU A 11 10.56 17.12 -17.14
C LEU A 11 9.93 17.76 -15.90
N PHE A 12 9.27 16.95 -15.06
CA PHE A 12 8.66 17.45 -13.83
C PHE A 12 9.72 17.89 -12.81
N GLU A 13 10.79 17.12 -12.65
CA GLU A 13 11.93 17.48 -11.82
C GLU A 13 12.60 18.77 -12.30
N GLN A 14 12.76 18.95 -13.62
CA GLN A 14 13.25 20.20 -14.20
C GLN A 14 12.32 21.38 -13.87
N ALA A 15 11.00 21.19 -13.97
CA ALA A 15 10.04 22.22 -13.60
C ALA A 15 10.17 22.64 -12.13
N LYS A 16 10.36 21.68 -11.21
CA LYS A 16 10.59 21.93 -9.78
C LYS A 16 11.91 22.64 -9.50
N ALA A 17 12.92 22.46 -10.35
CA ALA A 17 14.20 23.13 -10.22
C ALA A 17 14.16 24.62 -10.62
N VAL A 18 13.13 25.05 -11.37
CA VAL A 18 12.92 26.46 -11.70
C VAL A 18 12.49 27.22 -10.44
N ARG A 19 13.35 28.12 -9.96
CA ARG A 19 13.18 28.84 -8.68
C ARG A 19 12.29 30.08 -8.77
N VAL A 20 11.94 30.50 -9.97
CA VAL A 20 11.17 31.72 -10.21
C VAL A 20 9.70 31.35 -10.32
N ASP A 21 8.89 31.85 -9.39
CA ASP A 21 7.44 31.68 -9.43
C ASP A 21 6.87 32.41 -10.65
N GLY A 22 5.99 31.72 -11.40
CA GLY A 22 5.37 32.27 -12.60
C GLY A 22 6.27 32.30 -13.85
N ASP A 23 7.44 31.64 -13.82
CA ASP A 23 8.29 31.49 -15.01
C ASP A 23 7.53 30.72 -16.12
N PRO A 24 7.38 31.30 -17.33
CA PRO A 24 6.76 30.61 -18.47
C PRO A 24 7.42 29.28 -18.81
N GLU A 25 8.72 29.12 -18.53
CA GLU A 25 9.45 27.89 -18.76
C GLU A 25 9.01 26.78 -17.81
N ARG A 26 8.74 27.12 -16.54
CA ARG A 26 8.19 26.16 -15.56
C ARG A 26 6.84 25.64 -16.03
N GLU A 27 5.95 26.55 -16.44
CA GLU A 27 4.64 26.20 -16.99
C GLU A 27 4.74 25.31 -18.24
N ARG A 28 5.69 25.61 -19.14
CA ARG A 28 5.96 24.80 -20.34
C ARG A 28 6.38 23.37 -19.96
N LEU A 29 7.34 23.24 -19.04
CA LEU A 29 7.84 21.94 -18.57
C LEU A 29 6.75 21.11 -17.89
N LEU A 30 5.91 21.73 -17.05
CA LEU A 30 4.76 21.08 -16.43
C LEU A 30 3.77 20.54 -17.48
N ARG A 31 3.46 21.33 -18.50
CA ARG A 31 2.55 20.90 -19.58
C ARG A 31 3.15 19.78 -20.44
N GLU A 32 4.46 19.80 -20.69
CA GLU A 32 5.12 18.71 -21.42
C GLU A 32 5.18 17.42 -20.60
N SER A 33 5.45 17.54 -19.30
CA SER A 33 5.39 16.41 -18.37
C SER A 33 4.00 15.79 -18.34
N ALA A 34 2.94 16.61 -18.20
CA ALA A 34 1.56 16.14 -18.26
C ALA A 34 1.26 15.37 -19.56
N LYS A 35 1.65 15.90 -20.73
CA LYS A 35 1.47 15.21 -22.01
C LYS A 35 2.17 13.86 -22.08
N ALA A 36 3.35 13.73 -21.45
CA ALA A 36 4.05 12.46 -21.39
C ALA A 36 3.26 11.43 -20.57
N PHE A 37 2.76 11.82 -19.40
CA PHE A 37 1.95 10.93 -18.57
C PHE A 37 0.58 10.61 -19.18
N GLU A 38 -0.05 11.55 -19.90
CA GLU A 38 -1.28 11.29 -20.67
C GLU A 38 -1.04 10.21 -21.73
N LYS A 39 0.09 10.24 -22.45
CA LYS A 39 0.47 9.16 -23.38
C LYS A 39 0.69 7.82 -22.68
N THR A 40 1.16 7.83 -21.44
CA THR A 40 1.22 6.60 -20.64
C THR A 40 -0.18 6.08 -20.37
N LEU A 41 -1.12 6.95 -20.01
CA LEU A 41 -2.52 6.56 -19.77
C LEU A 41 -3.24 6.07 -21.03
N ASP A 42 -2.85 6.53 -22.21
CA ASP A 42 -3.36 5.99 -23.49
C ASP A 42 -2.97 4.51 -23.69
N ILE A 43 -1.82 4.10 -23.15
CA ILE A 43 -1.32 2.72 -23.22
C ILE A 43 -1.87 1.88 -22.06
N ASP A 44 -1.83 2.43 -20.85
CA ASP A 44 -2.24 1.81 -19.61
C ASP A 44 -3.07 2.80 -18.79
N LYS A 45 -4.40 2.66 -18.89
CA LYS A 45 -5.37 3.58 -18.28
C LYS A 45 -5.39 3.53 -16.76
N GLU A 46 -4.78 2.51 -16.15
CA GLU A 46 -4.76 2.32 -14.69
C GLU A 46 -3.38 2.58 -14.10
N ASN A 47 -2.47 3.18 -14.88
CA ASN A 47 -1.09 3.38 -14.46
C ASN A 47 -0.99 4.28 -13.22
N VAL A 48 -0.72 3.66 -12.07
CA VAL A 48 -0.66 4.33 -10.76
C VAL A 48 0.35 5.47 -10.74
N THR A 49 1.53 5.26 -11.35
CA THR A 49 2.59 6.26 -11.43
C THR A 49 2.13 7.47 -12.25
N ALA A 50 1.47 7.26 -13.39
CA ALA A 50 0.98 8.35 -14.21
C ALA A 50 -0.12 9.15 -13.50
N HIS A 51 -1.11 8.49 -12.88
CA HIS A 51 -2.15 9.17 -12.10
C HIS A 51 -1.58 9.98 -10.93
N HIS A 52 -0.62 9.43 -10.19
CA HIS A 52 0.01 10.13 -9.09
C HIS A 52 0.74 11.41 -9.53
N ASN A 53 1.53 11.32 -10.61
CA ASN A 53 2.27 12.48 -11.11
C ASN A 53 1.36 13.51 -11.78
N LEU A 54 0.35 13.08 -12.55
CA LEU A 54 -0.62 14.00 -13.15
C LEU A 54 -1.40 14.79 -12.10
N HIS A 55 -1.76 14.15 -10.97
CA HIS A 55 -2.35 14.85 -9.84
C HIS A 55 -1.45 16.02 -9.36
N GLN A 56 -0.18 15.76 -9.05
CA GLN A 56 0.74 16.79 -8.58
C GLN A 56 0.97 17.90 -9.63
N ILE A 57 1.14 17.51 -10.90
CA ILE A 57 1.35 18.46 -12.00
C ILE A 57 0.13 19.37 -12.16
N TYR A 58 -1.10 18.83 -12.12
CA TYR A 58 -2.30 19.63 -12.23
C TYR A 58 -2.57 20.51 -11.01
N GLU A 59 -2.14 20.12 -9.81
CA GLU A 59 -2.11 21.02 -8.65
C GLU A 59 -1.17 22.20 -8.89
N GLU A 60 0.04 21.95 -9.41
CA GLU A 60 1.02 23.00 -9.72
C GLU A 60 0.57 23.93 -10.86
N LEU A 61 -0.24 23.43 -11.79
CA LEU A 61 -0.86 24.20 -12.89
C LEU A 61 -2.16 24.92 -12.45
N GLY A 62 -2.68 24.64 -11.25
CA GLY A 62 -3.93 25.21 -10.74
C GLY A 62 -5.22 24.60 -11.29
N ASP A 63 -5.15 23.50 -12.06
CA ASP A 63 -6.33 22.79 -12.57
C ASP A 63 -6.83 21.77 -11.55
N LYS A 64 -7.58 22.26 -10.56
CA LYS A 64 -8.11 21.45 -9.45
C LYS A 64 -8.99 20.30 -9.93
N THR A 65 -9.78 20.50 -10.98
CA THR A 65 -10.72 19.49 -11.48
C THR A 65 -9.95 18.25 -11.96
N LYS A 66 -8.91 18.45 -12.76
CA LYS A 66 -8.06 17.35 -13.22
C LYS A 66 -7.22 16.75 -12.10
N ALA A 67 -6.70 17.58 -11.20
CA ALA A 67 -5.95 17.11 -10.05
C ALA A 67 -6.79 16.17 -9.17
N GLU A 68 -8.05 16.53 -8.88
CA GLU A 68 -8.98 15.71 -8.10
C GLU A 68 -9.33 14.41 -8.82
N PHE A 69 -9.57 14.46 -10.14
CA PHE A 69 -9.82 13.27 -10.95
C PHE A 69 -8.65 12.28 -10.85
N HIS A 70 -7.42 12.71 -11.12
CA HIS A 70 -6.27 11.81 -11.09
C HIS A 70 -5.95 11.32 -9.67
N ASN A 71 -6.23 12.12 -8.64
CA ASN A 71 -6.12 11.66 -7.25
C ASN A 71 -7.14 10.54 -6.96
N ALA A 72 -8.39 10.70 -7.38
CA ALA A 72 -9.42 9.69 -7.20
C ALA A 72 -9.04 8.36 -7.87
N GLU A 73 -8.57 8.39 -9.12
CA GLU A 73 -8.11 7.19 -9.82
C GLU A 73 -6.91 6.52 -9.12
N HIS A 74 -5.91 7.31 -8.68
CA HIS A 74 -4.76 6.79 -7.92
C HIS A 74 -5.19 6.14 -6.59
N LEU A 75 -6.20 6.69 -5.91
CA LEU A 75 -6.70 6.16 -4.65
C LEU A 75 -7.49 4.86 -4.81
N LYS A 76 -8.16 4.64 -5.96
CA LYS A 76 -8.85 3.36 -6.23
C LYS A 76 -7.88 2.19 -6.17
N VAL A 77 -6.71 2.31 -6.81
CA VAL A 77 -5.72 1.22 -6.83
C VAL A 77 -5.16 0.93 -5.44
N LYS A 78 -4.93 1.96 -4.61
CA LYS A 78 -4.50 1.75 -3.21
C LYS A 78 -5.54 1.01 -2.36
N GLN A 79 -6.83 1.11 -2.68
CA GLN A 79 -7.85 0.35 -1.95
C GLN A 79 -7.80 -1.14 -2.28
N ASP A 80 -7.43 -1.49 -3.51
CA ASP A 80 -7.31 -2.87 -3.97
C ASP A 80 -6.03 -3.54 -3.45
N ASP A 81 -4.90 -2.83 -3.42
CA ASP A 81 -3.66 -3.33 -2.81
C ASP A 81 -3.86 -3.73 -1.33
N ASN A 82 -4.71 -2.97 -0.63
CA ASN A 82 -5.06 -3.25 0.76
C ASN A 82 -6.16 -4.31 0.92
N ALA A 83 -6.87 -4.70 -0.15
CA ALA A 83 -8.00 -5.61 -0.07
C ALA A 83 -7.56 -7.02 0.37
N GLN A 84 -6.43 -7.51 -0.14
CA GLN A 84 -5.88 -8.81 0.25
C GLN A 84 -5.52 -8.83 1.74
N GLY A 85 -4.81 -7.80 2.22
CA GLY A 85 -4.43 -7.70 3.64
C GLY A 85 -5.63 -7.64 4.56
N ARG A 86 -6.67 -6.85 4.22
CA ARG A 86 -7.93 -6.80 4.97
C ARG A 86 -8.65 -8.15 4.97
N ALA A 87 -8.73 -8.82 3.82
CA ALA A 87 -9.41 -10.11 3.72
C ALA A 87 -8.71 -11.18 4.57
N VAL A 88 -7.38 -11.23 4.52
CA VAL A 88 -6.57 -12.13 5.37
C VAL A 88 -6.79 -11.78 6.85
N GLY A 89 -6.71 -10.51 7.24
CA GLY A 89 -6.95 -10.08 8.62
C GLY A 89 -8.32 -10.51 9.16
N LEU A 90 -9.39 -10.26 8.40
CA LEU A 90 -10.74 -10.66 8.77
C LEU A 90 -10.89 -12.18 8.85
N ALA A 91 -10.29 -12.94 7.93
CA ALA A 91 -10.32 -14.40 7.95
C ALA A 91 -9.59 -14.96 9.17
N ARG A 92 -8.43 -14.39 9.53
CA ARG A 92 -7.66 -14.79 10.71
C ARG A 92 -8.41 -14.54 12.01
N GLN A 93 -9.13 -13.42 12.11
CA GLN A 93 -10.00 -13.11 13.25
C GLN A 93 -11.21 -14.05 13.33
N LYS A 94 -11.85 -14.32 12.20
CA LYS A 94 -13.05 -15.19 12.14
C LYS A 94 -12.73 -16.66 12.42
N TYR A 95 -11.54 -17.13 12.06
CA TYR A 95 -11.15 -18.53 12.18
C TYR A 95 -9.82 -18.71 12.93
N PRO A 96 -9.81 -18.57 14.27
CA PRO A 96 -8.57 -18.63 15.06
C PRO A 96 -7.79 -19.94 14.94
N ALA A 97 -8.49 -21.08 14.82
CA ALA A 97 -7.85 -22.38 14.66
C ALA A 97 -7.20 -22.55 13.28
N ALA A 98 -7.83 -22.04 12.22
CA ALA A 98 -7.27 -22.05 10.88
C ALA A 98 -6.12 -21.04 10.73
N ASN A 99 -6.20 -19.89 11.42
CA ASN A 99 -5.10 -18.94 11.52
C ASN A 99 -3.86 -19.59 12.16
N LEU A 100 -4.02 -20.25 13.30
CA LEU A 100 -2.93 -20.97 13.97
C LEU A 100 -2.32 -22.04 13.07
N ALA A 101 -3.16 -22.76 12.32
CA ALA A 101 -2.73 -23.80 11.38
C ALA A 101 -2.02 -23.27 10.12
N ALA A 102 -2.19 -21.99 9.80
CA ALA A 102 -1.61 -21.34 8.63
C ALA A 102 -0.21 -20.75 8.89
N GLU A 103 0.28 -20.78 10.13
CA GLU A 103 1.65 -20.37 10.47
C GLU A 103 2.68 -21.37 9.92
N ALA A 104 3.86 -20.89 9.55
CA ALA A 104 4.90 -21.71 8.93
C ALA A 104 5.43 -22.84 9.85
N ILE A 105 5.37 -22.63 11.17
CA ILE A 105 5.67 -23.63 12.20
C ILE A 105 4.52 -23.60 13.20
N VAL A 106 3.82 -24.72 13.37
CA VAL A 106 2.67 -24.83 14.25
C VAL A 106 2.93 -25.84 15.35
N ILE A 107 2.90 -25.40 16.61
CA ILE A 107 2.93 -26.28 17.77
C ILE A 107 1.51 -26.37 18.34
N TYR A 108 0.84 -27.48 18.10
CA TYR A 108 -0.51 -27.70 18.62
C TYR A 108 -0.48 -28.12 20.09
N PRO A 109 -1.24 -27.46 20.98
CA PRO A 109 -1.49 -27.98 22.31
C PRO A 109 -2.37 -29.23 22.18
N LEU A 110 -1.77 -30.40 22.35
CA LEU A 110 -2.45 -31.69 22.23
C LEU A 110 -3.38 -31.96 23.43
N GLN A 111 -3.19 -31.26 24.55
CA GLN A 111 -3.99 -31.38 25.78
C GLN A 111 -4.90 -30.16 25.96
N ARG A 112 -5.91 -30.02 25.11
CA ARG A 112 -6.93 -28.98 25.22
C ARG A 112 -8.33 -29.57 25.34
N GLU A 113 -9.22 -28.84 25.97
CA GLU A 113 -10.64 -29.20 26.05
C GLU A 113 -11.22 -29.32 24.63
N GLY A 114 -11.86 -30.46 24.33
CA GLY A 114 -12.40 -30.77 22.99
C GLY A 114 -11.39 -31.30 21.97
N ALA A 115 -10.16 -31.64 22.37
CA ALA A 115 -9.20 -32.32 21.49
C ALA A 115 -9.67 -33.76 21.15
N PRO A 116 -9.52 -34.21 19.88
CA PRO A 116 -9.91 -35.57 19.47
C PRO A 116 -9.17 -36.62 20.31
N GLY A 117 -9.93 -37.49 21.00
CA GLY A 117 -9.38 -38.57 21.84
C GLY A 117 -9.07 -38.21 23.30
N LEU A 118 -9.35 -36.98 23.76
CA LEU A 118 -9.22 -36.60 25.17
C LEU A 118 -10.60 -36.54 25.85
N ASN A 119 -10.81 -37.44 26.82
CA ASN A 119 -11.99 -37.45 27.69
C ASN A 119 -11.84 -36.30 28.71
N ALA A 120 -12.92 -35.59 29.04
CA ALA A 120 -12.95 -34.34 29.84
C ALA A 120 -12.38 -34.41 31.28
N LYS A 121 -11.70 -35.49 31.68
CA LYS A 121 -11.20 -35.73 33.04
C LYS A 121 -9.72 -35.43 33.27
N THR A 122 -8.96 -34.97 32.27
CA THR A 122 -7.51 -34.74 32.43
C THR A 122 -7.05 -33.30 32.21
N ALA A 123 -7.97 -32.34 32.18
CA ALA A 123 -7.63 -30.92 32.05
C ALA A 123 -7.22 -30.31 33.41
N GLU A 124 -6.18 -30.83 34.06
CA GLU A 124 -5.45 -30.06 35.08
C GLU A 124 -4.31 -29.30 34.41
N VAL A 125 -4.66 -28.05 34.12
CA VAL A 125 -3.91 -26.87 33.68
C VAL A 125 -2.43 -26.87 34.07
N GLN A 126 -1.56 -26.78 33.06
CA GLN A 126 -0.27 -26.11 33.20
C GLN A 126 -0.25 -24.91 32.25
N GLN A 127 -0.43 -23.72 32.81
CA GLN A 127 -0.41 -22.46 32.06
C GLN A 127 0.99 -22.23 31.48
N PRO A 128 1.13 -21.77 30.22
CA PRO A 128 2.41 -21.37 29.68
C PRO A 128 2.90 -20.10 30.39
N ASN A 129 4.08 -20.17 31.00
CA ASN A 129 4.77 -19.02 31.58
C ASN A 129 4.96 -17.92 30.51
N ALA A 130 4.57 -16.70 30.86
CA ALA A 130 4.83 -15.51 30.07
C ALA A 130 6.34 -15.29 29.86
N PRO A 131 6.78 -14.75 28.71
CA PRO A 131 8.19 -14.47 28.47
C PRO A 131 8.68 -13.35 29.40
N THR A 132 9.68 -13.65 30.22
CA THR A 132 10.45 -12.68 31.01
C THR A 132 11.27 -11.80 30.09
N THR A 133 10.90 -10.53 29.96
CA THR A 133 11.78 -9.49 29.41
C THR A 133 12.86 -9.16 30.44
N SER A 134 14.09 -9.62 30.22
CA SER A 134 15.26 -9.14 30.96
C SER A 134 15.64 -7.75 30.45
N SER A 135 15.24 -6.69 31.15
CA SER A 135 15.88 -5.38 30.99
C SER A 135 17.20 -5.38 31.77
N GLY A 136 18.30 -5.56 31.06
CA GLY A 136 19.64 -5.30 31.58
C GLY A 136 19.85 -3.80 31.70
N SER A 137 20.08 -3.35 32.95
CA SER A 137 20.66 -2.07 33.30
C SER A 137 22.18 -2.13 33.12
N GLU A 138 22.73 -1.26 32.28
CA GLU A 138 24.05 -0.63 32.42
C GLU A 138 24.11 0.63 31.55
#